data_AF-A0A528IRV4-F1
#
_entry.id   AF-A0A528IRV4-F1
#
_cell.length_a   1.000
_cell.length_b   1.000
_cell.length_c   1.000
_cell.angle_alpha   90.00
_cell.angle_beta   90.00
_cell.angle_gamma   90.00
#
_symmetry.space_group_name_H-M   'P 1'
#
loop_
_entity.id
_entity.type
_entity.pdbx_description
1 polymer ?
#
loop_
_entity_poly.entity_id
_entity_poly.type
_entity_poly.pdbx_seq_one_letter_code
_entity_poly.pdbx_strand_id
1 'polypeptide(L)'
;KQELMFAILKRLATQDIEIIGDGVVEVLQDGFGFLRSANANYLPGPDDIYISPSQIRRFSLKTGDTVEGPIRSPKEGERYFALLKVNTINFDDPEKIRHKIHFD
;
A
#
# COMPACT_ATOMS: atom_id res chain seq x y z
N LYS A 1 7.60 -18.90 -4.60
CA LYS A 1 7.89 -17.52 -5.07
C LYS A 1 7.80 -16.51 -3.91
N GLN A 2 6.70 -16.47 -3.16
CA GLN A 2 6.55 -15.56 -2.01
C GLN A 2 7.52 -15.79 -0.85
N GLU A 3 7.79 -17.03 -0.47
CA GLU A 3 8.72 -17.32 0.63
C GLU A 3 10.12 -16.76 0.36
N LEU A 4 10.58 -16.86 -0.90
CA LEU A 4 11.86 -16.29 -1.33
C LEU A 4 11.83 -14.76 -1.28
N MET A 5 10.73 -14.14 -1.74
CA MET A 5 10.55 -12.69 -1.67
C MET A 5 10.56 -12.19 -0.22
N PHE A 6 9.83 -12.87 0.67
CA PHE A 6 9.83 -12.58 2.10
C PHE A 6 11.24 -12.71 2.71
N ALA A 7 11.98 -13.76 2.37
CA ALA A 7 13.34 -13.95 2.85
C ALA A 7 14.30 -12.84 2.38
N ILE A 8 14.19 -12.42 1.11
CA ILE A 8 14.98 -11.32 0.54
C ILE A 8 14.64 -10.00 1.22
N LEU A 9 13.35 -9.67 1.32
CA LEU A 9 12.89 -8.42 1.95
C LEU A 9 13.27 -8.36 3.42
N LYS A 10 13.15 -9.47 4.16
CA LYS A 10 13.61 -9.54 5.55
C LYS A 10 15.11 -9.26 5.68
N ARG A 11 15.93 -9.78 4.76
CA ARG A 11 17.38 -9.51 4.74
C ARG A 11 17.69 -8.05 4.40
N LEU A 12 17.00 -7.45 3.42
CA LEU A 12 17.18 -6.04 3.07
C LEU A 12 16.80 -5.13 4.24
N ALA A 13 15.69 -5.42 4.92
CA ALA A 13 15.27 -4.68 6.11
C ALA A 13 16.30 -4.77 7.25
N THR A 14 16.99 -5.91 7.45
CA THR A 14 18.08 -6.00 8.45
C THR A 14 19.32 -5.17 8.09
N GLN A 15 19.41 -4.65 6.88
CA GLN A 15 20.48 -3.76 6.42
C GLN A 15 20.05 -2.28 6.42
N ASP A 16 18.95 -1.95 7.11
CA ASP A 16 18.33 -0.62 7.12
C ASP A 16 17.95 -0.10 5.73
N ILE A 17 17.74 -1.00 4.76
CA ILE A 17 17.26 -0.65 3.43
C ILE A 17 15.73 -0.55 3.48
N GLU A 18 15.23 0.66 3.22
CA GLU A 18 13.79 0.90 3.11
C GLU A 18 13.22 0.18 1.88
N ILE A 19 12.13 -0.55 2.07
CA ILE A 19 11.44 -1.27 1.00
C ILE A 19 10.24 -0.43 0.59
N ILE A 20 10.18 -0.03 -0.67
CA ILE A 20 9.06 0.72 -1.24
C ILE A 20 8.09 -0.24 -1.93
N GLY A 21 6.80 -0.03 -1.71
CA GLY A 21 5.73 -0.68 -2.44
C GLY A 21 4.78 0.36 -3.05
N ASP A 22 4.20 0.00 -4.18
CA ASP A 22 3.21 0.81 -4.89
C ASP A 22 2.00 -0.04 -5.30
N GLY A 23 0.88 0.62 -5.55
CA GLY A 23 -0.28 0.00 -6.16
C GLY A 23 -1.53 0.88 -6.12
N VAL A 24 -2.60 0.36 -6.70
CA VAL A 24 -3.90 1.05 -6.76
C VAL A 24 -4.76 0.63 -5.57
N VAL A 25 -5.25 1.61 -4.81
CA VAL A 25 -6.10 1.39 -3.64
C VAL A 25 -7.41 0.73 -4.06
N GLU A 26 -7.79 -0.33 -3.34
CA GLU A 26 -9.13 -0.86 -3.28
C GLU A 26 -9.62 -0.83 -1.83
N VAL A 27 -10.65 -0.01 -1.55
CA VAL A 27 -11.27 0.10 -0.22
C VAL A 27 -12.39 -0.93 -0.10
N LEU A 28 -12.37 -1.71 0.98
CA LEU A 28 -13.37 -2.73 1.30
C LEU A 28 -14.42 -2.22 2.30
N GLN A 29 -15.48 -3.00 2.53
CA GLN A 29 -16.66 -2.58 3.30
C GLN A 29 -16.36 -2.18 4.76
N ASP A 30 -15.27 -2.69 5.36
CA ASP A 30 -14.85 -2.36 6.72
C ASP A 30 -13.89 -1.14 6.79
N GLY A 31 -13.67 -0.47 5.66
CA GLY A 31 -12.87 0.75 5.56
C GLY A 31 -11.36 0.54 5.59
N PHE A 32 -10.87 -0.71 5.65
CA PHE A 32 -9.49 -1.04 5.27
C PHE A 32 -9.41 -1.31 3.77
N GLY A 33 -8.21 -1.43 3.23
CA GLY A 33 -8.03 -1.72 1.82
C GLY A 33 -6.74 -2.45 1.49
N PHE A 34 -6.55 -2.65 0.20
CA PHE A 34 -5.32 -3.21 -0.37
C PHE A 34 -4.83 -2.34 -1.53
N LEU A 35 -3.51 -2.23 -1.68
CA LEU A 35 -2.89 -1.76 -2.91
C LEU A 35 -2.76 -2.95 -3.86
N ARG A 36 -3.51 -2.91 -4.96
CA ARG A 36 -3.51 -3.93 -6.00
C ARG A 36 -2.43 -3.62 -7.03
N SER A 37 -1.73 -4.66 -7.47
CA SER A 37 -0.69 -4.52 -8.48
C SER A 37 -1.26 -4.49 -9.89
N ALA A 38 -0.78 -3.54 -10.71
CA ALA A 38 -1.07 -3.51 -12.14
C ALA A 38 -0.58 -4.77 -12.88
N ASN A 39 0.53 -5.37 -12.42
CA ASN A 39 1.09 -6.60 -12.99
C ASN A 39 0.19 -7.83 -12.75
N ALA A 40 -0.71 -7.75 -11.78
CA ALA A 40 -1.70 -8.78 -11.46
C ALA A 40 -3.09 -8.45 -12.04
N ASN A 41 -3.18 -7.50 -12.98
CA ASN A 41 -4.45 -6.98 -13.52
C ASN A 41 -5.41 -6.50 -12.42
N TYR A 42 -4.86 -5.97 -11.33
CA TYR A 42 -5.61 -5.52 -10.15
C TYR A 42 -6.46 -6.60 -9.47
N LEU A 43 -6.18 -7.88 -9.74
CA LEU A 43 -6.86 -8.99 -9.08
C LEU A 43 -6.30 -9.21 -7.67
N PRO A 44 -7.14 -9.67 -6.71
CA PRO A 44 -6.67 -10.04 -5.39
C PRO A 44 -5.55 -11.07 -5.45
N GLY A 45 -4.43 -10.73 -4.86
CA GLY A 45 -3.21 -11.52 -4.87
C GLY A 45 -2.55 -11.58 -3.50
N PRO A 46 -1.68 -12.57 -3.28
CA PRO A 46 -1.01 -12.69 -2.00
C PRO A 46 0.10 -11.64 -1.83
N ASP A 47 0.48 -10.95 -2.91
CA ASP A 47 1.48 -9.87 -2.94
C ASP A 47 0.86 -8.47 -2.70
N ASP A 48 -0.45 -8.41 -2.42
CA ASP A 48 -1.15 -7.16 -2.13
C ASP A 48 -0.66 -6.52 -0.83
N ILE A 49 -0.65 -5.18 -0.81
CA ILE A 49 -0.19 -4.41 0.34
C ILE A 49 -1.41 -3.91 1.11
N TYR A 50 -1.54 -4.33 2.37
CA TYR A 50 -2.55 -3.84 3.28
C TYR A 50 -2.37 -2.35 3.57
N ILE A 51 -3.48 -1.60 3.54
CA ILE A 51 -3.57 -0.21 3.97
C ILE A 51 -4.63 -0.07 5.06
N SER A 52 -4.27 0.61 6.16
CA SER A 52 -5.15 0.70 7.32
C SER A 52 -6.31 1.68 7.12
N PRO A 53 -7.43 1.50 7.84
CA PRO A 53 -8.51 2.48 7.84
C PRO A 53 -8.05 3.89 8.27
N SER A 54 -7.07 3.98 9.17
CA SER A 54 -6.52 5.27 9.61
C SER A 54 -5.75 5.98 8.50
N GLN A 55 -4.99 5.26 7.68
CA GLN A 55 -4.29 5.82 6.52
C GLN A 55 -5.29 6.27 5.45
N ILE A 56 -6.27 5.43 5.13
CA ILE A 56 -7.35 5.76 4.18
C ILE A 56 -8.07 7.04 4.60
N ARG A 57 -8.49 7.13 5.87
CA ARG A 57 -9.19 8.32 6.38
C ARG A 57 -8.30 9.56 6.43
N ARG A 58 -7.04 9.43 6.85
CA ARG A 58 -6.11 10.57 6.99
C ARG A 58 -5.84 11.28 5.66
N PHE A 59 -5.72 10.51 4.58
CA PHE A 59 -5.41 11.03 3.25
C PHE A 59 -6.64 11.07 2.33
N SER A 60 -7.83 10.81 2.86
CA SER A 60 -9.10 10.76 2.11
C SER A 60 -9.02 9.86 0.87
N LEU A 61 -8.31 8.74 0.97
CA LEU A 61 -8.06 7.83 -0.14
C LEU A 61 -9.36 7.15 -0.59
N LYS A 62 -9.48 6.93 -1.89
CA LYS A 62 -10.59 6.22 -2.53
C LYS A 62 -10.07 5.08 -3.39
N THR A 63 -10.97 4.14 -3.67
CA THR A 63 -10.69 3.10 -4.67
C THR A 63 -10.31 3.74 -5.99
N GLY A 64 -9.16 3.35 -6.55
CA GLY A 64 -8.59 3.93 -7.76
C GLY A 64 -7.40 4.87 -7.53
N ASP A 65 -7.18 5.37 -6.31
CA ASP A 65 -5.99 6.16 -6.01
C ASP A 65 -4.72 5.30 -6.11
N THR A 66 -3.70 5.77 -6.82
CA THR A 66 -2.38 5.15 -6.81
C THR A 66 -1.61 5.65 -5.61
N VAL A 67 -1.06 4.74 -4.81
CA VAL A 67 -0.30 5.07 -3.60
C VAL A 67 1.06 4.39 -3.67
N GLU A 68 2.09 5.13 -3.26
CA GLU A 68 3.44 4.61 -3.07
C GLU A 68 3.93 4.95 -1.66
N GLY A 69 4.70 4.05 -1.06
CA GLY A 69 5.47 4.36 0.13
C GLY A 69 6.16 3.15 0.75
N PRO A 70 6.87 3.36 1.87
CA PRO A 70 7.54 2.28 2.55
C PRO A 70 6.57 1.23 3.06
N ILE A 71 6.93 -0.04 2.88
CA ILE A 71 6.16 -1.19 3.35
C ILE A 71 6.96 -1.98 4.38
N ARG A 72 6.23 -2.72 5.22
CA ARG A 72 6.80 -3.69 6.16
C ARG A 72 6.26 -5.07 5.90
N SER A 73 7.07 -6.06 6.24
CA SER A 73 6.66 -7.46 6.29
C SER A 73 5.49 -7.67 7.28
N PRO A 74 4.65 -8.69 7.03
CA PRO A 74 3.63 -9.11 7.99
C PRO A 74 4.25 -9.51 9.33
N LYS A 75 3.59 -9.13 10.43
CA LYS A 75 3.85 -9.62 11.78
C LYS A 75 3.20 -10.98 11.99
N GLU A 76 3.44 -11.58 13.15
CA GLU A 76 2.79 -12.83 13.53
C GLU A 76 1.25 -12.69 13.47
N GLY A 77 0.61 -13.60 12.74
CA GLY A 77 -0.84 -13.56 12.48
C GLY A 77 -1.28 -12.70 11.28
N GLU A 78 -0.40 -11.89 10.69
CA GLU A 78 -0.69 -11.12 9.47
C GLU A 78 -0.30 -11.92 8.21
N ARG A 79 -1.05 -11.74 7.11
CA ARG A 79 -0.80 -12.44 5.84
C ARG A 79 -0.18 -11.58 4.74
N TYR A 80 -0.31 -10.27 4.85
CA TYR A 80 0.04 -9.32 3.79
C TYR A 80 1.12 -8.35 4.26
N PHE A 81 1.90 -7.81 3.31
CA PHE A 81 2.71 -6.64 3.59
C PHE A 81 1.81 -5.48 3.98
N ALA A 82 2.30 -4.56 4.81
CA ALA A 82 1.52 -3.40 5.24
C ALA A 82 2.25 -2.10 4.91
N LEU A 83 1.50 -1.11 4.44
CA LEU A 83 2.03 0.22 4.19
C LEU A 83 2.38 0.90 5.52
N LEU A 84 3.62 1.36 5.68
CA LEU A 84 4.07 2.12 6.85
C LEU A 84 3.66 3.58 6.75
N LYS A 85 3.92 4.19 5.59
CA LYS A 85 3.70 5.61 5.34
C LYS A 85 3.30 5.79 3.88
N VAL A 86 2.44 6.78 3.63
CA VAL A 86 2.14 7.26 2.28
C VAL A 86 3.19 8.30 1.90
N ASN A 87 3.96 8.03 0.84
CA ASN A 87 4.94 8.98 0.30
C ASN A 87 4.32 9.80 -0.84
N THR A 88 3.61 9.15 -1.76
CA THR A 88 2.90 9.82 -2.86
C THR A 88 1.48 9.27 -3.03
N ILE A 89 0.60 10.10 -3.55
CA ILE A 89 -0.75 9.71 -4.00
C ILE A 89 -0.90 10.25 -5.41
N ASN A 90 -1.35 9.42 -6.36
CA ASN A 90 -1.53 9.78 -7.77
C ASN A 90 -0.31 10.55 -8.34
N PHE A 91 0.89 10.07 -8.01
CA PHE A 91 2.19 10.61 -8.46
C PHE A 91 2.55 12.02 -7.97
N ASP A 92 1.88 12.52 -6.92
CA ASP A 92 2.17 13.82 -6.31
C ASP A 92 2.23 13.73 -4.77
N ASP A 93 2.67 14.83 -4.15
CA ASP A 93 2.76 14.95 -2.70
C ASP A 93 1.36 14.87 -2.06
N PRO A 94 1.15 14.01 -1.05
CA PRO A 94 -0.11 13.85 -0.35
C PRO A 94 -0.70 15.16 0.19
N GLU A 95 0.14 16.14 0.56
CA GLU A 95 -0.32 17.43 1.08
C GLU A 95 -1.00 18.29 0.01
N LYS A 96 -0.62 18.15 -1.26
CA LYS A 96 -1.24 18.89 -2.37
C LYS A 96 -2.62 18.37 -2.76
N ILE A 97 -2.94 17.13 -2.38
CA ILE A 97 -4.16 16.44 -2.82
C ILE A 97 -5.36 16.77 -1.94
N ARG A 98 -5.14 17.30 -0.73
CA ARG A 98 -6.23 17.72 0.18
C ARG A 98 -7.15 18.80 -0.40
N HIS A 99 -6.73 19.50 -1.44
CA HIS A 99 -7.49 20.57 -2.08
C HIS A 99 -8.11 20.17 -3.44
N LYS A 100 -8.00 18.90 -3.87
CA LYS A 100 -8.60 18.48 -5.14
C LYS A 100 -10.12 18.35 -5.01
N ILE A 101 -10.82 19.04 -5.91
CA ILE A 101 -12.27 18.88 -6.11
C ILE A 101 -12.50 17.50 -6.72
N HIS A 102 -13.45 16.76 -6.16
CA HIS A 102 -13.78 15.43 -6.64
C HIS A 102 -14.52 15.50 -7.98
N PHE A 103 -14.32 14.48 -8.82
CA PHE A 103 -15.13 14.27 -10.02
C PHE A 103 -16.47 13.64 -9.59
N ASP A 104 -17.58 14.15 -10.12
CA ASP A 104 -18.94 13.64 -9.87
C ASP A 104 -19.25 12.39 -10.71
#